data_AF-A0A1W9X7C9-F1
#
_entry.id   AF-A0A1W9X7C9-F1
#
_cell.length_a   1.000
_cell.length_b   1.000
_cell.length_c   1.000
_cell.angle_alpha   90.00
_cell.angle_beta   90.00
_cell.angle_gamma   90.00
#
_symmetry.space_group_name_H-M   'P 1'
#
loop_
_entity.id
_entity.type
_entity.pdbx_description
1 polymer ?
#
loop_
_entity_poly.entity_id
_entity_poly.type
_entity_poly.pdbx_seq_one_letter_code
_entity_poly.pdbx_strand_id
1 'polypeptide(L)'
;MLDETTGKYSLGCHMALLADKAGKWHIEDVISGDVARQFVPSKWDTPNLGLTEASVWVRFRLRNALPVAKEWLLEVPFAPIDRIELYLPSASGKWQILKSGEGIPLHERASEYPNPLFYFSMKPG
;
A
#
# COMPACT_ATOMS: atom_id res chain seq x y z
N MET A 1 -5.64 5.18 -12.66
CA MET A 1 -4.92 5.14 -13.95
C MET A 1 -3.74 6.08 -13.80
N LEU A 2 -2.55 5.66 -14.22
CA LEU A 2 -1.35 6.47 -14.11
C LEU A 2 -0.91 6.92 -15.51
N ASP A 3 -0.88 8.23 -15.74
CA ASP A 3 -0.49 8.92 -16.97
C ASP A 3 0.62 9.98 -16.75
N GLU A 4 1.05 10.64 -17.83
CA GLU A 4 2.13 11.64 -17.82
C GLU A 4 1.70 13.05 -17.40
N THR A 5 0.41 13.35 -17.44
CA THR A 5 -0.11 14.72 -17.22
C THR A 5 -0.34 15.03 -15.75
N THR A 6 -0.57 14.00 -14.93
CA THR A 6 -0.85 14.14 -13.50
C THR A 6 0.34 13.63 -12.69
N GLY A 7 1.02 14.52 -11.97
CA GLY A 7 2.21 14.18 -11.17
C GLY A 7 1.92 13.51 -9.83
N LYS A 8 0.70 13.65 -9.29
CA LYS A 8 0.28 13.05 -8.02
C LYS A 8 -1.17 12.54 -8.12
N TYR A 9 -1.40 11.32 -7.66
CA TYR A 9 -2.72 10.69 -7.64
C TYR A 9 -3.12 10.36 -6.21
N SER A 10 -4.27 10.86 -5.77
CA SER A 10 -4.86 10.47 -4.48
C SER A 10 -5.49 9.08 -4.60
N LEU A 11 -5.07 8.14 -3.77
CA LEU A 11 -5.61 6.77 -3.78
C LEU A 11 -6.81 6.58 -2.86
N GLY A 12 -7.14 7.56 -2.02
CA GLY A 12 -8.15 7.43 -0.96
C GLY A 12 -9.52 6.96 -1.43
N CYS A 13 -10.07 7.55 -2.50
CA CYS A 13 -11.35 7.13 -3.08
C CYS A 13 -11.22 5.91 -4.02
N HIS A 14 -10.01 5.39 -4.21
CA HIS A 14 -9.69 4.27 -5.10
C HIS A 14 -9.15 3.04 -4.36
N MET A 15 -9.27 3.04 -3.03
CA MET A 15 -8.85 1.94 -2.17
C MET A 15 -10.02 1.34 -1.40
N ALA A 16 -9.79 0.15 -0.87
CA ALA A 16 -10.64 -0.49 0.10
C ALA A 16 -9.84 -0.80 1.37
N LEU A 17 -10.53 -0.77 2.51
CA LEU A 17 -9.96 -0.91 3.84
C LEU A 17 -10.54 -2.13 4.55
N LEU A 18 -9.74 -2.79 5.36
CA LEU A 18 -10.13 -3.92 6.19
C LEU A 18 -9.35 -3.88 7.50
N ALA A 19 -10.05 -3.81 8.64
CA ALA A 19 -9.42 -3.79 9.95
C ALA A 19 -9.31 -5.22 10.52
N ASP A 20 -8.09 -5.66 10.81
CA ASP A 20 -7.79 -6.85 11.58
C ASP A 20 -7.54 -6.48 13.04
N LYS A 21 -8.60 -6.57 13.86
CA LYS A 21 -8.53 -6.23 15.29
C LYS A 21 -7.70 -7.23 16.10
N ALA A 22 -7.53 -8.46 15.61
CA ALA A 22 -6.77 -9.48 16.32
C ALA A 22 -5.29 -9.50 15.91
N GLY A 23 -4.95 -8.87 14.78
CA GLY A 23 -3.58 -8.81 14.23
C GLY A 23 -3.06 -10.19 13.82
N LYS A 24 -3.92 -11.05 13.27
CA LYS A 24 -3.63 -12.47 12.99
C LYS A 24 -3.60 -12.81 11.51
N TRP A 25 -4.17 -11.97 10.65
CA TRP A 25 -4.20 -12.25 9.22
C TRP A 25 -2.83 -12.03 8.59
N HIS A 26 -2.47 -12.91 7.67
CA HIS A 26 -1.33 -12.78 6.78
C HIS A 26 -1.78 -12.42 5.36
N ILE A 27 -0.82 -12.13 4.48
CA ILE A 27 -1.14 -11.73 3.09
C ILE A 27 -1.98 -12.81 2.38
N GLU A 28 -1.73 -14.08 2.65
CA GLU A 28 -2.46 -15.22 2.07
C GLU A 28 -3.93 -15.22 2.48
N ASP A 29 -4.22 -14.83 3.73
CA ASP A 29 -5.59 -14.77 4.25
C ASP A 29 -6.37 -13.60 3.60
N VAL A 30 -5.73 -12.45 3.41
CA VAL A 30 -6.43 -11.24 2.94
C VAL A 30 -6.64 -11.20 1.43
N ILE A 31 -5.84 -11.95 0.66
CA ILE A 31 -5.98 -12.03 -0.80
C ILE A 31 -6.93 -13.13 -1.26
N SER A 32 -7.29 -14.08 -0.38
CA SER A 32 -8.09 -15.25 -0.74
C SER A 32 -9.23 -15.51 0.27
N GLY A 33 -10.21 -16.33 -0.12
CA GLY A 33 -11.28 -16.77 0.79
C GLY A 33 -12.27 -15.68 1.23
N ASP A 34 -12.77 -15.83 2.46
CA ASP A 34 -13.87 -15.04 3.01
C ASP A 34 -13.41 -13.66 3.50
N VAL A 35 -12.17 -13.55 3.97
CA VAL A 35 -11.56 -12.30 4.45
C VAL A 35 -11.43 -11.29 3.31
N ALA A 36 -11.02 -11.74 2.11
CA ALA A 36 -10.89 -10.88 0.93
C ALA A 36 -12.21 -10.18 0.52
N ARG A 37 -13.36 -10.72 0.92
CA ARG A 37 -14.70 -10.17 0.67
C ARG A 37 -15.15 -9.14 1.72
N GLN A 38 -14.42 -9.00 2.82
CA GLN A 38 -14.75 -8.08 3.92
C GLN A 38 -14.21 -6.66 3.72
N PHE A 39 -13.39 -6.44 2.69
CA PHE A 39 -12.88 -5.11 2.34
C PHE A 39 -14.02 -4.14 2.03
N VAL A 40 -14.01 -2.99 2.70
CA VAL A 40 -14.98 -1.91 2.49
C VAL A 40 -14.35 -0.81 1.64
N PRO A 41 -14.98 -0.39 0.52
CA PRO A 41 -14.48 0.74 -0.26
C PRO A 41 -14.39 2.01 0.59
N SER A 42 -13.27 2.71 0.48
CA SER A 42 -13.09 4.02 1.09
C SER A 42 -13.91 5.07 0.32
N LYS A 43 -14.43 6.05 1.07
CA LYS A 43 -15.20 7.20 0.54
C LYS A 43 -14.47 8.52 0.73
N TRP A 44 -13.20 8.48 1.15
CA TRP A 44 -12.43 9.63 1.56
C TRP A 44 -11.15 9.73 0.75
N ASP A 45 -10.78 10.93 0.29
CA ASP A 45 -9.53 11.17 -0.42
C ASP A 45 -8.29 10.89 0.43
N THR A 46 -8.41 11.04 1.75
CA THR A 46 -7.39 10.70 2.73
C THR A 46 -8.07 10.08 3.94
N PRO A 47 -8.19 8.74 3.99
CA PRO A 47 -8.82 8.07 5.12
C PRO A 47 -8.03 8.32 6.40
N ASN A 48 -8.67 8.93 7.40
CA ASN A 48 -8.11 9.06 8.73
C ASN A 48 -8.62 7.90 9.59
N LEU A 49 -7.69 7.02 10.00
CA LEU A 49 -8.01 5.81 10.77
C LEU A 49 -7.99 6.07 12.29
N GLY A 50 -7.60 7.27 12.72
CA GLY A 50 -7.37 7.58 14.12
C GLY A 50 -6.24 6.75 14.73
N LEU A 51 -6.12 6.82 16.07
CA LEU A 51 -5.23 5.94 16.82
C LEU A 51 -5.88 4.57 16.96
N THR A 52 -5.19 3.51 16.53
CA THR A 52 -5.68 2.14 16.64
C THR A 52 -4.53 1.15 16.79
N GLU A 53 -4.77 0.09 17.57
CA GLU A 53 -3.85 -1.06 17.68
C GLU A 53 -4.17 -2.13 16.63
N ALA A 54 -5.25 -1.96 15.86
CA ALA A 54 -5.62 -2.92 14.81
C ALA A 54 -4.64 -2.84 13.65
N SER A 55 -4.32 -3.99 13.05
CA SER A 55 -3.66 -4.02 11.75
C SER A 55 -4.66 -3.64 10.67
N VAL A 56 -4.39 -2.59 9.89
CA VAL A 56 -5.31 -2.16 8.82
C VAL A 56 -4.75 -2.54 7.46
N TRP A 57 -5.48 -3.41 6.77
CA TRP A 57 -5.19 -3.82 5.40
C TRP A 57 -5.80 -2.82 4.42
N VAL A 58 -4.96 -2.34 3.51
CA VAL A 58 -5.35 -1.42 2.43
C VAL A 58 -5.14 -2.12 1.09
N ARG A 59 -6.18 -2.11 0.25
CA ARG A 59 -6.12 -2.71 -1.10
C ARG A 59 -6.52 -1.69 -2.15
N PHE A 60 -5.69 -1.53 -3.17
CA PHE A 60 -5.98 -0.71 -4.34
C PHE A 60 -5.42 -1.38 -5.60
N ARG A 61 -5.84 -0.89 -6.77
CA ARG A 61 -5.37 -1.38 -8.07
C ARG A 61 -4.76 -0.23 -8.84
N LEU A 62 -3.58 -0.46 -9.38
CA LEU A 62 -2.89 0.47 -10.27
C LEU A 62 -2.85 -0.11 -11.67
N ARG A 63 -2.88 0.79 -12.66
CA ARG A 63 -2.73 0.47 -14.09
C ARG A 63 -1.82 1.54 -14.69
N ASN A 64 -0.74 1.13 -15.33
CA ASN A 64 0.17 2.02 -16.03
C ASN A 64 -0.32 2.16 -17.48
N ALA A 65 -0.87 3.34 -17.82
CA ALA A 65 -1.39 3.60 -19.15
C ALA A 65 -0.30 3.97 -20.17
N LEU A 66 0.95 4.09 -19.73
CA LEU A 66 2.08 4.46 -20.59
C LEU A 66 2.57 3.26 -21.39
N PRO A 67 3.12 3.48 -22.60
CA PRO A 67 3.66 2.41 -23.45
C PRO A 67 4.99 1.85 -22.93
N VAL A 68 5.55 2.43 -21.86
CA VAL A 68 6.84 2.05 -21.27
C VAL A 68 6.71 1.78 -19.78
N ALA A 69 7.65 1.00 -19.24
CA ALA A 69 7.76 0.84 -17.80
C ALA A 69 8.15 2.18 -17.16
N LYS A 70 7.56 2.48 -16.00
CA LYS A 70 7.82 3.72 -15.27
C LYS A 70 7.96 3.44 -13.78
N GLU A 71 8.88 4.13 -13.14
CA GLU A 71 9.01 4.14 -11.69
C GLU A 71 7.98 5.08 -11.08
N TRP A 72 7.34 4.59 -10.03
CA TRP A 72 6.33 5.30 -9.26
C TRP A 72 6.75 5.33 -7.80
N LEU A 73 6.32 6.40 -7.13
CA LEU A 73 6.50 6.58 -5.71
C LEU A 73 5.13 6.50 -5.03
N LEU A 74 4.96 5.54 -4.11
CA LEU A 74 3.84 5.52 -3.18
C LEU A 74 4.27 6.26 -1.90
N GLU A 75 3.56 7.33 -1.60
CA GLU A 75 3.74 8.12 -0.39
C GLU A 75 2.59 7.87 0.58
N VAL A 76 2.91 7.64 1.86
CA VAL A 76 1.93 7.71 2.95
C VAL A 76 2.23 8.96 3.77
N PRO A 77 1.50 10.06 3.54
CA PRO A 77 1.81 11.33 4.17
C PRO A 77 1.33 11.35 5.63
N PHE A 78 2.10 12.01 6.51
CA PHE A 78 1.69 12.39 7.87
C PHE A 78 1.19 11.25 8.76
N ALA A 79 2.03 10.26 9.07
CA ALA A 79 1.61 9.21 9.99
C ALA A 79 2.77 8.70 10.86
N PRO A 80 2.71 8.89 12.19
CA PRO A 80 3.53 8.10 13.12
C PRO A 80 3.01 6.67 13.07
N ILE A 81 3.58 5.87 12.17
CA ILE A 81 3.23 4.47 11.98
C ILE A 81 4.42 3.63 12.42
N ASP A 82 4.21 2.75 13.38
CA ASP A 82 5.25 1.85 13.87
C ASP A 82 5.77 0.94 12.75
N ARG A 83 4.85 0.41 11.94
CA ARG A 83 5.17 -0.48 10.83
C ARG A 83 4.13 -0.40 9.72
N ILE A 84 4.62 -0.26 8.49
CA ILE A 84 3.85 -0.36 7.27
C ILE A 84 4.58 -1.23 6.26
N GLU A 85 3.81 -2.06 5.55
CA GLU A 85 4.33 -2.99 4.56
C GLU A 85 3.58 -2.85 3.25
N LEU A 86 4.31 -2.70 2.16
CA LEU A 86 3.78 -2.72 0.81
C LEU A 86 4.05 -4.09 0.18
N TYR A 87 2.96 -4.77 -0.16
CA TYR A 87 2.97 -6.07 -0.83
C TYR A 87 2.79 -5.87 -2.34
N LEU A 88 3.83 -6.19 -3.12
CA LEU A 88 3.82 -6.10 -4.57
C LEU A 88 3.84 -7.50 -5.20
N PRO A 89 2.96 -7.80 -6.16
CA PRO A 89 3.00 -9.09 -6.85
C PRO A 89 4.27 -9.14 -7.73
N SER A 90 5.07 -10.19 -7.58
CA SER A 90 6.26 -10.40 -8.42
C SER A 90 5.97 -11.33 -9.60
N ALA A 91 6.84 -11.29 -10.62
CA ALA A 91 6.76 -12.17 -11.79
C ALA A 91 6.87 -13.67 -11.43
N SER A 92 7.41 -14.00 -10.27
CA SER A 92 7.55 -15.38 -9.77
C SER A 92 6.28 -15.93 -9.08
N GLY A 93 5.23 -15.12 -8.98
CA GLY A 93 4.02 -15.44 -8.22
C GLY A 93 4.17 -15.26 -6.69
N LYS A 94 5.35 -14.86 -6.22
CA LYS A 94 5.60 -14.47 -4.81
C LYS A 94 5.36 -12.97 -4.58
N TRP A 95 5.22 -12.57 -3.32
CA TRP A 95 5.15 -11.17 -2.91
C TRP A 95 6.55 -10.58 -2.70
N GLN A 96 6.82 -9.44 -3.32
CA GLN A 96 7.87 -8.53 -2.86
C GLN A 96 7.29 -7.68 -1.73
N ILE A 97 7.98 -7.64 -0.59
CA ILE A 97 7.53 -6.89 0.59
C ILE A 97 8.53 -5.76 0.84
N LEU A 98 8.05 -4.53 0.79
CA LEU A 98 8.82 -3.34 1.19
C LEU A 98 8.29 -2.87 2.54
N LYS A 99 9.17 -2.47 3.45
CA LYS A 99 8.82 -2.11 4.83
C LYS A 99 9.23 -0.69 5.16
N SER A 100 8.47 0.00 5.98
CA SER A 100 8.85 1.28 6.58
C SER A 100 8.11 1.48 7.90
N GLY A 101 8.35 2.60 8.58
CA GLY A 101 7.76 2.93 9.87
C GLY A 101 8.81 3.16 10.96
N GLU A 102 8.37 3.75 12.08
CA GLU A 102 9.21 4.17 13.19
C GLU A 102 9.93 2.98 13.85
N GLY A 103 9.25 1.84 13.95
CA GLY A 103 9.78 0.61 14.53
C GLY A 103 10.66 -0.22 13.60
N ILE A 104 10.85 0.19 12.34
CA ILE A 104 11.71 -0.52 11.38
C ILE A 104 13.13 0.09 11.42
N PRO A 105 14.20 -0.72 11.59
CA PRO A 105 15.58 -0.24 11.53
C PRO A 105 15.88 0.47 10.22
N LEU A 106 16.64 1.58 10.24
CA LEU A 106 16.86 2.42 9.06
C LEU A 106 17.36 1.64 7.83
N HIS A 107 18.27 0.69 8.02
CA HIS A 107 18.83 -0.14 6.95
C HIS A 107 17.84 -1.17 6.37
N GLU A 108 16.72 -1.42 7.05
CA GLU A 108 15.63 -2.28 6.57
C GLU A 108 14.47 -1.48 5.95
N ARG A 109 14.46 -0.15 6.13
CA ARG A 109 13.42 0.71 5.57
C ARG A 109 13.56 0.78 4.04
N ALA A 110 12.43 0.83 3.36
CA ALA A 110 12.35 1.03 1.91
C ALA A 110 12.90 2.40 1.47
N SER A 111 13.02 3.34 2.40
CA SER A 111 13.57 4.66 2.19
C SER A 111 14.10 5.26 3.50
N GLU A 112 15.12 6.11 3.44
CA GLU A 112 15.65 6.85 4.60
C GLU A 112 14.79 8.06 4.99
N TYR A 113 13.77 8.40 4.19
CA TYR A 113 12.88 9.51 4.52
C TYR A 113 12.00 9.21 5.75
N PRO A 114 11.66 10.23 6.57
CA PRO A 114 10.81 10.05 7.75
C PRO A 114 9.42 9.51 7.42
N ASN A 115 8.82 9.97 6.32
CA ASN A 115 7.54 9.46 5.85
C ASN A 115 7.74 8.14 5.10
N PRO A 116 6.83 7.16 5.24
CA PRO A 116 6.86 5.96 4.42
C PRO A 116 6.76 6.29 2.93
N LEU A 117 7.87 6.03 2.23
CA LEU A 117 8.05 6.20 0.80
C LEU A 117 8.47 4.87 0.19
N PHE A 118 7.75 4.43 -0.85
CA PHE A 118 8.01 3.17 -1.53
C PHE A 118 8.18 3.39 -3.04
N TYR A 119 9.37 3.09 -3.55
CA TYR A 119 9.65 3.07 -4.97
C TYR A 119 9.29 1.72 -5.57
N PHE A 120 8.57 1.73 -6.69
CA PHE A 120 8.25 0.51 -7.42
C PHE A 120 8.11 0.77 -8.92
N SER A 121 8.48 -0.21 -9.73
CA SER A 121 8.38 -0.12 -11.19
C SER A 121 7.09 -0.80 -11.68
N MET A 122 6.37 -0.12 -12.55
CA MET A 122 5.18 -0.67 -13.22
C MET A 122 5.44 -0.83 -14.71
N LYS A 123 5.23 -2.05 -15.22
CA LYS A 123 5.18 -2.30 -16.67
C LYS A 123 3.87 -1.75 -17.26
N PRO A 124 3.82 -1.48 -18.58
CA PRO A 124 2.58 -1.14 -19.28
C PRO A 124 1.48 -2.18 -19.04
N GLY A 125 0.24 -1.71 -18.89
CA GLY A 125 -0.95 -2.55 -18.66
C GLY A 125 -1.52 -2.39 -17.26
#